data_AF-A0A542QS57-F1
#
_entry.id   AF-A0A542QS57-F1
#
_cell.length_a   1.000
_cell.length_b   1.000
_cell.length_c   1.000
_cell.angle_alpha   90.00
_cell.angle_beta   90.00
_cell.angle_gamma   90.00
#
_symmetry.space_group_name_H-M   'P 1'
#
loop_
_entity.id
_entity.type
_entity.pdbx_description
1 polymer ?
#
loop_
_entity_poly.entity_id
_entity_poly.type
_entity_poly.pdbx_seq_one_letter_code
_entity_poly.pdbx_strand_id
1 'polypeptide(L)' 'MSSQTEESTTQAAGNQGSHHYVLTLDLPGRVAGTWYGTVTPASDDTRHSLFVALRDHIGTENPAFARANVVFFSLEPNRL' A
#
# COMPACT_ATOMS: atom_id res chain seq x y z
N MET A 1 -16.64 17.55 36.63
CA MET A 1 -16.21 18.17 35.37
C MET A 1 -15.00 17.39 34.87
N SER A 2 -15.30 16.47 33.97
CA SER A 2 -14.48 15.75 32.97
C SER A 2 -13.02 15.39 33.31
N SER A 3 -12.84 14.13 33.69
CA SER A 3 -11.63 13.32 33.53
C SER A 3 -11.30 13.15 32.05
N GLN A 4 -10.14 13.68 31.62
CA GLN A 4 -9.58 13.41 30.30
C GLN A 4 -8.65 12.20 30.43
N THR A 5 -9.08 11.08 29.89
CA THR A 5 -8.27 9.87 29.74
C THR A 5 -7.16 10.18 28.74
N GLU A 6 -5.91 10.05 29.17
CA GLU A 6 -4.74 9.99 28.29
C GLU A 6 -4.81 8.67 27.52
N GLU A 7 -5.39 8.71 26.31
CA GLU A 7 -5.20 7.63 25.34
C GLU A 7 -3.76 7.70 24.83
N SER A 8 -2.87 7.09 25.61
CA SER A 8 -1.58 6.62 25.12
C SER A 8 -1.85 5.57 24.05
N THR A 9 -1.99 5.99 22.79
CA THR A 9 -1.86 5.10 21.65
C THR A 9 -0.41 4.68 21.54
N THR A 10 -0.03 3.70 22.36
CA THR A 10 1.13 2.84 22.11
C THR A 10 0.82 2.10 20.82
N GLN A 11 1.08 2.75 19.68
CA GLN A 11 1.12 2.09 18.38
C GLN A 11 2.19 1.02 18.53
N ALA A 12 1.74 -0.24 18.61
CA ALA A 12 2.63 -1.39 18.59
C ALA A 12 3.67 -1.14 17.50
N ALA A 13 4.95 -1.32 17.83
CA ALA A 13 6.02 -1.40 16.84
C ALA A 13 5.75 -2.65 15.99
N GLY A 14 4.71 -2.56 15.16
CA GLY A 14 4.22 -3.60 14.30
C GLY A 14 5.32 -3.87 13.30
N ASN A 15 5.69 -5.14 13.21
CA ASN A 15 6.64 -5.71 12.27
C ASN A 15 6.56 -4.96 10.93
N GLN A 16 7.47 -4.00 10.72
CA GLN A 16 7.47 -3.17 9.52
C GLN A 16 7.75 -4.12 8.35
N GLY A 17 6.96 -4.03 7.27
CA GLY A 17 7.14 -4.93 6.14
C GLY A 17 8.58 -4.85 5.59
N SER A 18 9.12 -5.99 5.15
CA SER A 18 10.52 -6.06 4.69
C SER A 18 10.79 -5.28 3.42
N HIS A 19 9.74 -4.95 2.66
CA HIS A 19 9.79 -4.15 1.44
C HIS A 19 8.85 -2.96 1.53
N HIS A 20 9.28 -1.82 1.00
CA HIS A 20 8.43 -0.67 0.74
C HIS A 20 7.92 -0.73 -0.70
N TYR A 21 6.63 -0.47 -0.90
CA TYR A 21 6.05 -0.38 -2.24
C TYR A 21 5.50 1.01 -2.50
N VAL A 22 5.54 1.40 -3.77
CA VAL A 22 4.85 2.58 -4.31
C VAL A 22 4.18 2.16 -5.61
N LEU A 23 2.88 2.40 -5.74
CA LEU A 23 2.09 2.10 -6.93
C LEU A 23 1.27 3.34 -7.32
N THR A 24 1.44 3.82 -8.54
CA THR A 24 0.65 4.92 -9.10
C THR A 24 -0.27 4.38 -10.18
N LEU A 25 -1.57 4.65 -10.01
CA LEU A 25 -2.59 4.32 -10.99
C LEU A 25 -3.13 5.61 -11.61
N ASP A 26 -3.32 5.61 -12.92
CA ASP A 26 -3.95 6.68 -13.67
C ASP A 26 -5.20 6.18 -14.37
N LEU A 27 -6.30 6.89 -14.17
CA LEU A 27 -7.52 6.74 -14.95
C LEU A 27 -7.53 7.88 -15.98
N PRO A 28 -7.19 7.60 -17.25
CA PRO A 28 -6.89 8.65 -18.23
C PRO A 28 -8.03 9.66 -18.36
N GLY A 29 -7.67 10.95 -18.30
CA GLY A 29 -8.60 12.06 -18.41
C GLY A 29 -9.51 12.23 -17.19
N ARG A 30 -9.24 11.56 -16.07
CA ARG A 30 -10.07 11.65 -14.86
C ARG A 30 -9.27 11.91 -13.59
N VAL A 31 -8.46 10.96 -13.14
CA VAL A 31 -7.75 11.05 -11.86
C VAL A 31 -6.54 10.11 -11.83
N ALA A 32 -5.46 10.58 -11.21
CA ALA A 32 -4.32 9.76 -10.83
C ALA A 32 -4.24 9.65 -9.31
N GLY A 33 -3.84 8.49 -8.81
CA GLY A 33 -3.63 8.22 -7.38
C GLY A 33 -2.32 7.47 -7.16
N THR A 34 -1.69 7.71 -6.02
CA THR A 34 -0.48 6.99 -5.58
C THR A 34 -0.75 6.35 -4.23
N TRP A 35 -0.47 5.06 -4.14
CA TRP A 35 -0.54 4.26 -2.93
C TRP A 35 0.87 3.80 -2.57
N TYR A 36 1.14 3.74 -1.28
CA TYR A 36 2.41 3.28 -0.77
C TYR A 36 2.21 2.60 0.58
N GLY A 37 3.14 1.73 0.92
CA GLY A 37 3.08 0.99 2.18
C GLY A 37 4.23 0.03 2.30
N THR A 38 4.13 -0.88 3.27
CA THR A 38 5.12 -1.94 3.46
C THR A 38 4.48 -3.29 3.30
N VAL A 39 5.19 -4.22 2.68
CA VAL A 39 4.77 -5.62 2.50
C VAL A 39 5.95 -6.54 2.80
N THR A 40 5.67 -7.71 3.37
CA THR A 40 6.67 -8.78 3.51
C THR A 40 6.30 -9.88 2.52
N PRO A 41 7.04 -10.03 1.40
CA PRO A 41 6.82 -11.11 0.44
C PRO A 41 6.93 -12.48 1.11
N ALA A 42 6.05 -13.42 0.73
CA ALA A 42 6.26 -14.83 1.03
C ALA A 42 7.47 -15.38 0.23
N SER A 43 7.97 -16.56 0.61
CA SER A 43 9.14 -17.16 -0.06
C SER A 43 8.91 -17.53 -1.53
N ASP A 44 7.65 -17.78 -1.90
CA ASP A 44 7.18 -18.10 -3.23
C ASP A 44 6.61 -16.88 -3.98
N ASP A 45 6.51 -15.73 -3.31
CA ASP A 45 6.08 -14.50 -3.96
C ASP A 45 7.11 -14.03 -4.97
N THR A 46 6.59 -13.58 -6.10
CA THR A 46 7.38 -12.88 -7.10
C THR A 46 7.01 -11.40 -7.07
N ARG A 47 7.89 -10.55 -7.62
CA ARG A 47 7.55 -9.15 -7.86
C ARG A 47 6.22 -9.01 -8.63
N HIS A 48 5.93 -9.94 -9.54
CA HIS A 48 4.70 -9.94 -10.31
C HIS A 48 3.47 -10.31 -9.48
N SER A 49 3.53 -11.36 -8.64
CA SER A 49 2.38 -11.75 -7.78
C SER A 49 2.01 -10.62 -6.84
N LEU A 50 3.00 -9.97 -6.21
CA LEU A 50 2.78 -8.81 -5.35
C LEU A 50 2.22 -7.61 -6.10
N PHE A 51 2.73 -7.34 -7.30
CA PHE A 51 2.19 -6.28 -8.14
C PHE A 51 0.69 -6.48 -8.43
N VAL A 52 0.30 -7.69 -8.83
CA VAL A 52 -1.11 -8.03 -9.10
C VAL A 52 -1.94 -7.92 -7.83
N ALA A 53 -1.47 -8.49 -6.72
CA ALA A 53 -2.18 -8.46 -5.45
C ALA A 53 -2.40 -7.03 -4.93
N LEU A 54 -1.39 -6.16 -5.01
CA LEU A 54 -1.50 -4.75 -4.61
C LEU A 54 -2.48 -3.99 -5.51
N ARG A 55 -2.41 -4.19 -6.82
CA ARG A 55 -3.33 -3.56 -7.77
C ARG A 55 -4.78 -3.99 -7.51
N ASP A 56 -5.02 -5.28 -7.31
CA ASP A 56 -6.36 -5.82 -7.07
C ASP A 56 -6.92 -5.36 -5.72
N HIS A 57 -6.07 -5.29 -4.69
CA HIS A 57 -6.42 -4.73 -3.39
C HIS A 57 -6.86 -3.27 -3.51
N ILE A 58 -6.07 -2.43 -4.18
CA ILE A 58 -6.41 -1.02 -4.41
C ILE A 58 -7.70 -0.88 -5.24
N GLY A 59 -7.90 -1.73 -6.25
CA GLY A 59 -9.12 -1.76 -7.04
C GLY A 59 -10.35 -2.19 -6.25
N THR A 60 -10.18 -3.06 -5.25
CA THR A 60 -11.25 -3.50 -4.35
C THR A 60 -11.65 -2.40 -3.37
N GLU A 61 -10.66 -1.71 -2.79
CA GLU A 61 -10.91 -0.57 -1.88
C GLU A 61 -11.44 0.65 -2.61
N ASN A 62 -10.97 0.87 -3.85
CA ASN A 62 -11.33 2.01 -4.69
C ASN A 62 -11.80 1.53 -6.08
N PRO A 63 -13.07 1.14 -6.25
CA PRO A 63 -13.59 0.57 -7.50
C PRO A 63 -13.38 1.45 -8.75
N ALA A 64 -13.26 2.77 -8.59
CA ALA A 64 -12.93 3.70 -9.67
C ALA A 64 -11.57 3.40 -10.33
N PHE A 65 -10.64 2.80 -9.58
CA PHE A 65 -9.29 2.45 -10.05
C PHE A 65 -9.16 0.99 -10.51
N ALA A 66 -10.21 0.17 -10.43
CA ALA A 66 -10.16 -1.25 -10.85
C ALA A 66 -9.74 -1.43 -12.33
N ARG A 67 -9.99 -0.42 -13.17
CA ARG A 67 -9.62 -0.38 -14.60
C ARG A 67 -8.59 0.70 -14.93
N ALA A 68 -7.90 1.25 -13.93
CA ALA A 68 -6.86 2.24 -14.13
C ALA A 68 -5.57 1.61 -14.69
N ASN A 69 -4.80 2.42 -15.41
CA ASN A 69 -3.48 2.05 -15.90
C ASN A 69 -2.46 2.20 -14.77
N VAL A 70 -1.48 1.30 -14.72
CA VAL A 70 -0.32 1.49 -13.84
C VAL A 70 0.67 2.39 -14.56
N VAL A 71 1.04 3.50 -13.93
CA VAL A 71 2.02 4.46 -14.46
C VAL A 71 3.38 4.29 -13.79
N PHE A 72 3.39 3.88 -12.52
CA PHE A 72 4.60 3.65 -11.76
C PHE A 72 4.42 2.51 -10.77
N PHE A 73 5.45 1.65 -10.65
CA PHE A 73 5.51 0.62 -9.61
C PHE A 73 6.94 0.43 -9.14
N SER A 74 7.17 0.67 -7.84
CA SER A 74 8.39 0.26 -7.15
C SER A 74 8.08 -0.71 -6.01
N LEU A 75 9.04 -1.60 -5.78
CA LEU A 75 9.09 -2.53 -4.66
C LEU A 75 10.57 -2.69 -4.34
N GLU A 76 10.96 -2.20 -3.17
CA GLU A 76 12.35 -2.09 -2.73
C GLU A 76 12.49 -2.57 -1.28
N PRO A 77 13.64 -3.10 -0.86
CA PRO A 77 13.89 -3.41 0.55
C PRO A 77 13.66 -2.17 1.44
N ASN A 78 12.95 -2.35 2.54
CA ASN A 78 12.64 -1.27 3.48
C ASN A 78 13.80 -1.00 4.45
N ARG A 79 14.94 -0.56 3.90
CA ARG A 79 16.16 -0.21 4.63
C ARG A 79 16.83 1.01 4.00
N LEU A 80 17.47 1.84 4.81
CA LEU A 80 18.18 3.07 4.40
C LEU A 80 19.61 2.78 3.93
#